data_AF-A0A943G4D8-F1
#
_entry.id   AF-A0A943G4D8-F1
#
_cell.length_a   1.000
_cell.length_b   1.000
_cell.length_c   1.000
_cell.angle_alpha   90.00
_cell.angle_beta   90.00
_cell.angle_gamma   90.00
#
_symmetry.space_group_name_H-M   'P 1'
#
loop_
_entity.id
_entity.type
_entity.pdbx_description
1 polymer ?
#
loop_
_entity_poly.entity_id
_entity_poly.type
_entity_poly.pdbx_seq_one_letter_code
_entity_poly.pdbx_strand_id
1 'polypeptide(L)'
;MITKKNVNKLQNAVIKENAANLVGAVKLYNALFANGADLKSICKALEIPAEYAVKVAALAKDKKRLVAVCSQMLPKVDDTFVKFALYSKVYKDTNADKEKGVEAKTADWCAENVVYGSEYKSFGFTTAESLETKKSTKWLIKENGEYKATYVAVKIKSYSIRTVAKCVSEYLAHESNQQ
;
A
#
# COMPACT_ATOMS: atom_id res chain seq x y z
N MET A 1 -11.30 -12.99 -13.56
CA MET A 1 -10.35 -11.95 -13.12
C MET A 1 -10.95 -11.18 -11.94
N ILE A 2 -10.21 -10.96 -10.84
CA ILE A 2 -10.71 -10.15 -9.72
C ILE A 2 -10.67 -8.67 -10.11
N THR A 3 -11.75 -7.93 -9.85
CA THR A 3 -11.77 -6.49 -10.15
C THR A 3 -11.15 -5.69 -9.02
N LYS A 4 -10.57 -4.52 -9.34
CA LYS A 4 -10.09 -3.54 -8.34
C LYS A 4 -11.17 -3.16 -7.32
N LYS A 5 -12.43 -3.17 -7.73
CA LYS A 5 -13.61 -2.95 -6.87
C LYS A 5 -13.76 -4.06 -5.82
N ASN A 6 -13.58 -5.31 -6.21
CA ASN A 6 -13.66 -6.48 -5.33
C ASN A 6 -12.52 -6.48 -4.30
N VAL A 7 -11.31 -6.14 -4.74
CA VAL A 7 -10.13 -5.96 -3.87
C VAL A 7 -10.39 -4.87 -2.82
N ASN A 8 -10.97 -3.74 -3.21
CA ASN A 8 -11.31 -2.66 -2.28
C ASN A 8 -12.40 -3.04 -1.26
N LYS A 9 -13.44 -3.77 -1.68
CA LYS A 9 -14.50 -4.25 -0.76
C LYS A 9 -13.94 -5.23 0.27
N LEU A 10 -13.14 -6.20 -0.17
CA LEU A 10 -12.45 -7.14 0.71
C LEU A 10 -11.61 -6.37 1.73
N GLN A 11 -10.78 -5.42 1.26
CA GLN A 11 -9.95 -4.58 2.14
C GLN A 11 -10.73 -3.73 3.15
N ASN A 12 -11.95 -3.32 2.84
CA ASN A 12 -12.79 -2.53 3.75
C ASN A 12 -13.39 -3.41 4.86
N ALA A 13 -13.75 -4.65 4.54
CA ALA A 13 -14.41 -5.57 5.47
C ALA A 13 -13.49 -6.11 6.59
N VAL A 14 -12.17 -6.16 6.38
CA VAL A 14 -11.22 -6.77 7.33
C VAL A 14 -10.59 -5.80 8.34
N ILE A 15 -10.98 -4.52 8.38
CA ILE A 15 -10.27 -3.52 9.19
C ILE A 15 -10.76 -3.49 10.63
N LYS A 16 -9.86 -3.81 11.57
CA LYS A 16 -9.62 -3.02 12.81
C LYS A 16 -8.17 -3.06 13.30
N GLU A 17 -7.35 -4.02 12.87
CA GLU A 17 -6.05 -4.27 13.50
C GLU A 17 -4.83 -3.87 12.65
N ASN A 18 -3.84 -3.32 13.32
CA ASN A 18 -2.57 -2.87 12.76
C ASN A 18 -1.41 -3.48 13.59
N ALA A 19 -0.25 -3.64 12.95
CA ALA A 19 0.98 -4.05 13.61
C ALA A 19 2.11 -3.04 13.37
N ALA A 20 3.09 -3.03 14.26
CA ALA A 20 4.26 -2.15 14.15
C ALA A 20 5.22 -2.55 13.01
N ASN A 21 5.16 -3.79 12.53
CA ASN A 21 6.02 -4.30 11.45
C ASN A 21 5.27 -5.24 10.50
N LEU A 22 5.86 -5.48 9.33
CA LEU A 22 5.27 -6.31 8.27
C LEU A 22 4.98 -7.74 8.75
N VAL A 23 5.91 -8.35 9.49
CA VAL A 23 5.74 -9.71 10.02
C VAL A 23 4.52 -9.79 10.94
N GLY A 24 4.31 -8.80 11.79
CA GLY A 24 3.13 -8.69 12.65
C GLY A 24 1.84 -8.59 11.84
N ALA A 25 1.81 -7.74 10.80
CA ALA A 25 0.63 -7.63 9.93
C ALA A 25 0.34 -8.93 9.17
N VAL A 26 1.38 -9.65 8.75
CA VAL A 26 1.25 -10.98 8.13
C VAL A 26 0.70 -12.01 9.12
N LYS A 27 1.11 -11.98 10.39
CA LYS A 27 0.53 -12.86 11.43
C LYS A 27 -0.95 -12.61 11.63
N LEU A 28 -1.37 -11.34 11.69
CA LEU A 28 -2.78 -10.96 11.78
C LEU A 28 -3.57 -11.43 10.56
N TYR A 29 -3.02 -11.21 9.35
CA TYR A 29 -3.62 -11.68 8.11
C TYR A 29 -3.76 -13.21 8.05
N ASN A 30 -2.71 -13.94 8.47
CA ASN A 30 -2.74 -15.40 8.57
C ASN A 30 -3.82 -15.88 9.55
N ALA A 31 -3.93 -15.28 10.74
CA ALA A 31 -4.93 -15.67 11.74
C ALA A 31 -6.36 -15.55 11.19
N LEU A 32 -6.62 -14.51 10.39
CA LEU A 32 -7.94 -14.26 9.80
C LEU A 32 -8.26 -15.18 8.62
N PHE A 33 -7.26 -15.52 7.79
CA PHE A 33 -7.53 -16.15 6.49
C PHE A 33 -7.01 -17.59 6.34
N ALA A 34 -6.21 -18.10 7.27
CA ALA A 34 -5.68 -19.46 7.18
C ALA A 34 -6.76 -20.54 7.34
N ASN A 35 -7.83 -20.27 8.09
CA ASN A 35 -8.95 -21.20 8.26
C ASN A 35 -9.87 -21.26 7.01
N GLY A 36 -9.78 -20.27 6.11
CA GLY A 36 -10.45 -20.26 4.80
C GLY A 36 -11.99 -20.20 4.80
N ALA A 37 -12.67 -20.55 5.90
CA ALA A 37 -14.12 -20.52 6.03
C ALA A 37 -14.68 -19.10 5.95
N ASP A 38 -14.13 -18.17 6.74
CA ASP A 38 -14.51 -16.76 6.72
C ASP A 38 -14.24 -16.12 5.36
N LEU A 39 -13.11 -16.48 4.74
CA LEU A 39 -12.73 -15.98 3.43
C LEU A 39 -13.67 -16.45 2.32
N LYS A 40 -14.13 -17.71 2.35
CA LYS A 40 -15.12 -18.23 1.40
C LYS A 40 -16.46 -17.50 1.54
N SER A 41 -16.91 -17.27 2.77
CA SER A 41 -18.13 -16.52 3.06
C SER A 41 -18.04 -15.08 2.58
N ILE A 42 -16.91 -14.40 2.84
CA ILE A 42 -16.66 -13.04 2.34
C ILE A 42 -16.62 -13.02 0.81
N CYS A 43 -15.91 -13.96 0.17
CA CYS A 43 -15.84 -14.01 -1.29
C CYS A 43 -17.22 -14.26 -1.92
N LYS A 44 -18.04 -15.13 -1.32
CA LYS A 44 -19.44 -15.38 -1.75
C LYS A 44 -20.29 -14.11 -1.63
N ALA A 45 -20.21 -13.41 -0.50
CA ALA A 45 -20.95 -12.16 -0.29
C ALA A 45 -20.51 -11.02 -1.21
N LEU A 46 -19.26 -11.06 -1.70
CA LEU A 46 -18.68 -10.05 -2.57
C LEU A 46 -18.67 -10.44 -4.05
N GLU A 47 -19.30 -11.56 -4.43
CA GLU A 47 -19.31 -12.10 -5.79
C GLU A 47 -17.90 -12.28 -6.39
N ILE A 48 -16.94 -12.65 -5.53
CA ILE A 48 -15.56 -12.95 -5.91
C ILE A 48 -15.47 -14.44 -6.25
N PRO A 49 -14.79 -14.82 -7.35
CA PRO A 49 -14.61 -16.22 -7.72
C PRO A 49 -14.03 -17.05 -6.56
N ALA A 50 -14.62 -18.22 -6.29
CA ALA A 50 -14.22 -19.09 -5.18
C ALA A 50 -12.75 -19.52 -5.26
N GLU A 51 -12.20 -19.63 -6.48
CA GLU A 51 -10.79 -19.93 -6.72
C GLU A 51 -9.85 -18.90 -6.08
N TYR A 52 -10.23 -17.62 -6.06
CA TYR A 52 -9.45 -16.56 -5.41
C TYR A 52 -9.36 -16.79 -3.90
N ALA A 53 -10.46 -17.20 -3.26
CA ALA A 53 -10.47 -17.53 -1.83
C ALA A 53 -9.51 -18.69 -1.52
N VAL A 54 -9.44 -19.69 -2.40
CA VAL A 54 -8.53 -20.84 -2.25
C VAL A 54 -7.06 -20.39 -2.36
N LYS A 55 -6.72 -19.59 -3.39
CA LYS A 55 -5.36 -19.07 -3.59
C LYS A 55 -4.90 -18.18 -2.43
N VAL A 56 -5.78 -17.30 -1.95
CA VAL A 56 -5.50 -16.44 -0.80
C VAL A 56 -5.33 -17.26 0.48
N ALA A 57 -6.19 -18.24 0.75
CA ALA A 57 -6.05 -19.10 1.92
C ALA A 57 -4.75 -19.92 1.90
N ALA A 58 -4.34 -20.40 0.71
CA ALA A 58 -3.07 -21.12 0.54
C ALA A 58 -1.87 -20.20 0.85
N LEU A 59 -1.84 -18.98 0.28
CA LEU A 59 -0.81 -17.99 0.59
C LEU A 59 -0.83 -17.58 2.06
N ALA A 60 -2.02 -17.42 2.65
CA ALA A 60 -2.15 -17.05 4.05
C ALA A 60 -1.51 -18.09 4.98
N LYS A 61 -1.61 -19.39 4.66
CA LYS A 61 -0.99 -20.49 5.44
C LYS A 61 0.55 -20.46 5.39
N ASP A 62 1.14 -20.06 4.27
CA ASP A 62 2.59 -19.93 4.12
C ASP A 62 3.08 -18.53 4.52
N LYS A 63 3.35 -18.37 5.83
CA LYS A 63 3.83 -17.10 6.40
C LYS A 63 5.12 -16.60 5.75
N LYS A 64 6.06 -17.49 5.40
CA LYS A 64 7.35 -17.11 4.82
C LYS A 64 7.14 -16.55 3.41
N ARG A 65 6.39 -17.28 2.59
CA ARG A 65 6.03 -16.82 1.24
C ARG A 65 5.23 -15.52 1.28
N LEU A 66 4.30 -15.38 2.22
CA LEU A 66 3.49 -14.17 2.35
C LEU A 66 4.33 -12.93 2.71
N VAL A 67 5.32 -13.06 3.59
CA VAL A 67 6.27 -11.97 3.89
C VAL A 67 7.11 -11.62 2.65
N ALA A 68 7.59 -12.63 1.92
CA ALA A 68 8.37 -12.42 0.70
C ALA A 68 7.56 -11.68 -0.37
N VAL A 69 6.32 -12.12 -0.62
CA VAL A 69 5.37 -11.46 -1.53
C VAL A 69 5.15 -10.01 -1.11
N CYS A 70 4.86 -9.74 0.16
CA CYS A 70 4.65 -8.36 0.60
C CYS A 70 5.91 -7.50 0.45
N SER A 71 7.10 -8.05 0.73
CA SER A 71 8.37 -7.34 0.59
C SER A 71 8.69 -7.01 -0.87
N GLN A 72 8.36 -7.94 -1.78
CA GLN A 72 8.49 -7.74 -3.23
C GLN A 72 7.49 -6.71 -3.76
N MET A 73 6.26 -6.68 -3.24
CA MET A 73 5.21 -5.79 -3.73
C MET A 73 5.30 -4.38 -3.15
N LEU A 74 5.71 -4.20 -1.90
CA LEU A 74 5.70 -2.89 -1.25
C LEU A 74 6.70 -1.92 -1.89
N PRO A 75 6.35 -0.63 -2.04
CA PRO A 75 7.29 0.34 -2.57
C PRO A 75 8.38 0.58 -1.53
N LYS A 76 9.60 0.80 -2.01
CA LYS A 76 10.76 1.06 -1.15
C LYS A 76 11.64 2.16 -1.73
N VAL A 77 12.26 2.92 -0.84
CA VAL A 77 13.42 3.76 -1.17
C VAL A 77 14.63 3.05 -0.58
N ASP A 78 15.57 2.69 -1.44
CA ASP A 78 16.65 1.73 -1.17
C ASP A 78 16.10 0.45 -0.47
N ASP A 79 16.29 0.31 0.84
CA ASP A 79 15.81 -0.84 1.65
C ASP A 79 14.67 -0.50 2.61
N THR A 80 14.19 0.74 2.62
CA THR A 80 13.11 1.17 3.51
C THR A 80 11.77 1.15 2.80
N PHE A 81 10.79 0.41 3.34
CA PHE A 81 9.42 0.46 2.83
C PHE A 81 8.78 1.82 3.10
N VAL A 82 8.18 2.38 2.04
CA VAL A 82 7.60 3.73 2.07
C VAL A 82 6.11 3.72 1.81
N LYS A 83 5.44 4.80 2.20
CA LYS A 83 4.11 5.17 1.73
C LYS A 83 4.12 6.65 1.34
N PHE A 84 3.16 7.07 0.53
CA PHE A 84 3.04 8.47 0.18
C PHE A 84 2.13 9.19 1.16
N ALA A 85 2.66 10.22 1.80
CA ALA A 85 1.91 11.14 2.65
C ALA A 85 1.73 12.49 1.95
N LEU A 86 0.60 13.15 2.18
CA LEU A 86 0.35 14.49 1.65
C LEU A 86 1.33 15.47 2.31
N TYR A 87 2.17 16.10 1.48
CA TYR A 87 3.13 17.12 1.89
C TYR A 87 2.51 18.52 1.81
N SER A 88 1.89 18.84 0.68
CA SER A 88 1.23 20.12 0.46
C SER A 88 0.04 19.97 -0.49
N LYS A 89 -0.91 20.89 -0.40
CA LYS A 89 -2.03 20.99 -1.33
C LYS A 89 -2.34 22.47 -1.54
N VAL A 90 -2.29 22.91 -2.79
CA VAL A 90 -2.52 24.30 -3.18
C VAL A 90 -3.73 24.32 -4.10
N TYR A 91 -4.77 25.07 -3.74
CA TYR A 91 -5.96 25.24 -4.57
C TYR A 91 -5.73 26.35 -5.61
N LYS A 92 -6.36 26.23 -6.78
CA LYS A 92 -6.26 27.25 -7.83
C LYS A 92 -7.10 28.49 -7.50
N ASP A 93 -8.11 28.34 -6.65
CA ASP A 93 -8.88 29.45 -6.08
C ASP A 93 -8.23 29.91 -4.75
N THR A 94 -7.66 31.11 -4.78
CA THR A 94 -7.01 31.76 -3.63
C THR A 94 -7.93 32.02 -2.44
N ASN A 95 -9.26 32.04 -2.62
CA ASN A 95 -10.22 32.16 -1.51
C ASN A 95 -10.37 30.84 -0.73
N ALA A 96 -10.21 29.69 -1.40
CA ALA A 96 -10.31 28.37 -0.78
C ALA A 96 -9.07 27.98 0.05
N ASP A 97 -7.89 28.51 -0.31
CA ASP A 97 -6.64 28.24 0.42
C ASP A 97 -6.66 28.81 1.85
N LYS A 98 -7.30 29.96 2.07
CA LYS A 98 -7.42 30.61 3.39
C LYS A 98 -8.38 29.87 4.34
N GLU A 99 -9.39 29.19 3.82
CA GLU A 99 -10.38 28.45 4.63
C GLU A 99 -10.02 26.98 4.85
N LYS A 100 -9.30 26.35 3.91
CA LYS A 100 -9.05 24.88 3.93
C LYS A 100 -7.65 24.48 4.40
N GLY A 101 -6.77 25.45 4.66
CA GLY A 101 -5.51 25.29 5.40
C GLY A 101 -4.74 24.02 5.06
N VAL A 102 -3.95 24.02 3.98
CA VAL A 102 -2.93 22.99 3.79
C VAL A 102 -1.57 23.66 3.63
N GLU A 103 -1.02 24.09 4.76
CA GLU A 103 0.39 24.46 4.85
C GLU A 103 1.26 23.23 4.51
N ALA A 104 2.34 23.49 3.78
CA ALA A 104 3.36 22.48 3.53
C ALA A 104 3.87 21.93 4.87
N LYS A 105 4.18 20.63 4.93
CA LYS A 105 4.77 20.04 6.13
C LYS A 105 6.07 20.76 6.50
N THR A 106 6.27 20.95 7.80
CA THR A 106 7.46 21.61 8.34
C THR A 106 8.73 20.80 8.07
N ALA A 107 9.87 21.48 8.12
CA ALA A 107 11.19 20.83 7.98
C ALA A 107 11.40 19.72 9.02
N ASP A 108 10.99 19.95 10.27
CA ASP A 108 11.09 18.95 11.35
C ASP A 108 10.28 17.69 11.06
N TRP A 109 9.05 17.87 10.55
CA TRP A 109 8.23 16.74 10.14
C TRP A 109 8.89 15.95 9.01
N CYS A 110 9.49 16.65 8.04
CA CYS A 110 10.21 16.00 6.95
C CYS A 110 11.41 15.20 7.46
N ALA A 111 12.22 15.77 8.35
CA ALA A 111 13.39 15.10 8.92
C ALA A 111 13.02 13.81 9.67
N GLU A 112 11.86 13.78 10.32
CA GLU A 112 11.41 12.61 11.09
C GLU A 112 10.72 11.53 10.23
N ASN A 113 10.09 11.92 9.11
CA ASN A 113 9.17 11.03 8.39
C ASN A 113 9.64 10.67 6.97
N VAL A 114 10.31 11.58 6.27
CA VAL A 114 10.69 11.41 4.86
C VAL A 114 11.86 10.44 4.75
N VAL A 115 11.79 9.58 3.73
CA VAL A 115 12.87 8.63 3.42
C VAL A 115 13.67 9.16 2.24
N TYR A 116 14.96 9.33 2.45
CA TYR A 116 15.92 9.75 1.44
C TYR A 116 16.80 8.55 1.05
N GLY A 117 17.16 8.48 -0.21
CA GLY A 117 17.96 7.39 -0.76
C GLY A 117 18.38 7.66 -2.19
N SER A 118 18.81 6.59 -2.87
CA SER A 118 19.32 6.64 -4.23
C SER A 118 18.41 6.00 -5.27
N GLU A 119 17.59 5.04 -4.86
CA GLU A 119 16.71 4.31 -5.75
C GLU A 119 15.31 4.19 -5.15
N TYR A 120 14.30 4.24 -6.01
CA TYR A 120 12.91 4.02 -5.62
C TYR A 120 12.30 2.88 -6.43
N LYS A 121 11.75 1.90 -5.74
CA LYS A 121 10.97 0.83 -6.32
C LYS A 121 9.49 1.09 -6.11
N SER A 122 8.74 1.15 -7.21
CA SER A 122 7.28 1.32 -7.17
C SER A 122 6.55 0.09 -6.64
N PHE A 123 5.34 0.28 -6.12
CA PHE A 123 4.51 -0.83 -5.66
C PHE A 123 4.16 -1.76 -6.82
N GLY A 124 4.35 -3.07 -6.64
CA GLY A 124 4.08 -4.09 -7.66
C GLY A 124 5.15 -4.23 -8.74
N PHE A 125 6.18 -3.38 -8.74
CA PHE A 125 7.30 -3.48 -9.67
C PHE A 125 8.48 -4.18 -9.02
N THR A 126 9.21 -4.96 -9.81
CA THR A 126 10.44 -5.65 -9.39
C THR A 126 11.68 -4.78 -9.57
N THR A 127 11.65 -3.82 -10.49
CA THR A 127 12.75 -2.91 -10.80
C THR A 127 12.62 -1.58 -10.04
N ALA A 128 13.77 -1.06 -9.60
CA ALA A 128 13.86 0.28 -9.02
C ALA A 128 14.31 1.28 -10.09
N GLU A 129 13.83 2.52 -9.99
CA GLU A 129 14.32 3.66 -10.75
C GLU A 129 15.30 4.46 -9.90
N SER A 130 16.36 4.97 -10.53
CA SER A 130 17.30 5.87 -9.85
C SER A 130 16.64 7.20 -9.53
N LEU A 131 16.86 7.71 -8.33
CA LEU A 131 16.47 9.05 -7.92
C LEU A 131 17.53 10.06 -8.37
N GLU A 132 17.16 11.34 -8.41
CA GLU A 132 17.99 12.44 -8.94
C GLU A 132 19.39 12.50 -8.30
N THR A 133 19.49 12.16 -7.02
CA THR A 133 20.76 12.13 -6.28
C THR A 133 20.78 10.97 -5.28
N LYS A 134 21.94 10.71 -4.68
CA LYS A 134 22.13 9.68 -3.63
C LYS A 134 21.43 10.00 -2.29
N LYS A 135 20.85 11.20 -2.14
CA LYS A 135 20.09 11.63 -0.94
C LYS A 135 18.77 12.30 -1.34
N SER A 136 18.16 11.82 -2.42
CA SER A 136 16.86 12.32 -2.89
C SER A 136 15.72 11.52 -2.28
N THR A 137 14.51 12.07 -2.28
CA THR A 137 13.28 11.32 -1.93
C THR A 137 12.38 11.24 -3.15
N LYS A 138 11.40 10.34 -3.13
CA LYS A 138 10.39 10.25 -4.18
C LYS A 138 9.23 11.20 -3.87
N TRP A 139 8.96 12.10 -4.80
CA TRP A 139 7.79 12.97 -4.79
C TRP A 139 6.77 12.50 -5.83
N LEU A 140 5.48 12.68 -5.52
CA LEU A 140 4.39 12.49 -6.46
C LEU A 140 3.53 13.75 -6.48
N ILE A 141 3.35 14.32 -7.67
CA ILE A 141 2.51 15.49 -7.87
C ILE A 141 1.22 15.02 -8.55
N LYS A 142 0.08 15.41 -7.99
CA LYS A 142 -1.24 15.22 -8.58
C LYS A 142 -1.88 16.57 -8.78
N GLU A 143 -2.15 16.92 -10.02
CA GLU A 143 -2.80 18.18 -10.37
C GLU A 143 -4.11 17.89 -11.11
N ASN A 144 -5.14 18.64 -10.77
CA ASN A 144 -6.41 18.67 -11.50
C ASN A 144 -6.87 20.12 -11.71
N GLY A 145 -8.10 20.31 -12.19
CA GLY A 145 -8.69 21.64 -12.41
C GLY A 145 -8.86 22.47 -11.13
N GLU A 146 -8.78 21.86 -9.94
CA GLU A 146 -9.11 22.51 -8.67
C GLU A 146 -7.87 22.75 -7.80
N TYR A 147 -6.91 21.81 -7.79
CA TYR A 147 -5.75 21.86 -6.91
C TYR A 147 -4.54 21.13 -7.46
N LYS A 148 -3.38 21.45 -6.87
CA LYS A 148 -2.13 20.72 -7.00
C LYS A 148 -1.75 20.14 -5.63
N ALA A 149 -1.69 18.81 -5.54
CA ALA A 149 -1.30 18.09 -4.34
C ALA A 149 0.07 17.44 -4.53
N THR A 150 0.97 17.70 -3.59
CA THR A 150 2.31 17.11 -3.55
C THR A 150 2.36 16.06 -2.45
N TYR A 151 2.82 14.87 -2.78
CA TYR A 151 3.02 13.77 -1.85
C TYR A 151 4.50 13.40 -1.79
N VAL A 152 4.93 12.94 -0.61
CA VAL A 152 6.32 12.55 -0.36
C VAL A 152 6.39 11.14 0.21
N ALA A 153 7.44 10.40 -0.17
CA ALA A 153 7.73 9.09 0.36
C ALA A 153 8.16 9.18 1.83
N VAL A 154 7.34 8.61 2.72
CA VAL A 154 7.61 8.54 4.16
C VAL A 154 7.69 7.10 4.64
N LYS A 155 8.39 6.88 5.75
CA LYS A 155 8.52 5.56 6.37
C LYS A 155 7.15 5.02 6.77
N ILE A 156 6.93 3.72 6.52
CA ILE A 156 5.76 3.03 7.07
C ILE A 156 5.98 2.79 8.57
N LYS A 157 5.25 3.53 9.41
CA LYS A 157 5.27 3.37 10.88
C LYS A 157 4.31 2.28 11.39
N SER A 158 3.33 1.87 10.58
CA SER A 158 2.37 0.81 10.92
C SER A 158 1.90 0.07 9.67
N TYR A 159 1.79 -1.24 9.79
CA TYR A 159 1.36 -2.15 8.74
C TYR A 159 -0.01 -2.71 9.09
N SER A 160 -0.97 -2.53 8.18
CA SER A 160 -2.34 -3.00 8.37
C SER A 160 -2.57 -4.32 7.64
N ILE A 161 -3.59 -5.08 8.07
CA ILE A 161 -4.09 -6.25 7.32
C ILE A 161 -4.43 -5.85 5.87
N ARG A 162 -4.94 -4.62 5.65
CA ARG A 162 -5.20 -4.07 4.31
C ARG A 162 -3.94 -3.99 3.46
N THR A 163 -2.80 -3.60 4.04
CA THR A 163 -1.52 -3.52 3.33
C THR A 163 -1.12 -4.90 2.80
N VAL A 164 -1.26 -5.94 3.64
CA VAL A 164 -1.00 -7.33 3.24
C VAL A 164 -1.99 -7.78 2.16
N ALA A 165 -3.27 -7.50 2.34
CA ALA A 165 -4.31 -7.82 1.37
C ALA A 165 -4.03 -7.21 -0.02
N LYS A 166 -3.59 -5.94 -0.08
CA LYS A 166 -3.17 -5.28 -1.33
C LYS A 166 -2.05 -6.04 -2.03
N CYS A 167 -1.01 -6.41 -1.29
CA CYS A 167 0.13 -7.14 -1.85
C CYS A 167 -0.32 -8.49 -2.41
N VAL A 168 -1.14 -9.23 -1.67
CA VAL A 168 -1.66 -10.55 -2.09
C VAL A 168 -2.55 -10.43 -3.33
N SER A 169 -3.48 -9.46 -3.35
CA SER A 169 -4.39 -9.28 -4.49
C SER A 169 -3.63 -9.01 -5.79
N GLU A 170 -2.64 -8.13 -5.73
CA GLU A 170 -1.88 -7.71 -6.90
C GLU A 170 -0.91 -8.83 -7.34
N TYR A 171 -0.27 -9.51 -6.39
CA TYR A 171 0.55 -10.69 -6.69
C TYR A 171 -0.25 -11.78 -7.42
N LEU A 172 -1.44 -12.11 -6.92
CA LEU A 172 -2.32 -13.10 -7.54
C LEU A 172 -2.87 -12.64 -8.90
N ALA A 173 -3.11 -11.34 -9.08
CA ALA A 173 -3.51 -10.78 -10.37
C ALA A 173 -2.38 -10.90 -11.42
N HIS A 174 -1.13 -10.69 -11.00
CA HIS A 174 0.05 -10.86 -11.87
C HIS A 174 0.32 -12.34 -12.20
N GLU A 175 0.29 -13.25 -11.22
CA GLU A 175 0.44 -14.71 -11.49
C GLU A 175 -0.64 -15.22 -12.45
N SER A 176 -1.89 -14.74 -12.31
CA SER A 176 -3.00 -15.15 -13.18
C SER A 176 -2.90 -14.62 -14.62
N ASN A 177 -2.01 -13.68 -14.89
CA ASN A 177 -1.73 -13.16 -16.24
C ASN A 177 -0.52 -13.84 -16.91
N GLN A 178 0.16 -14.77 -16.21
CA GLN A 178 1.31 -15.52 -16.72
C GLN A 178 0.98 -17.01 -16.98
N GLN A 179 -0.29 -17.41 -16.87
CA GLN A 179 -0.84 -18.70 -17.30
C GLN A 179 -1.72 -18.51 -18.53
#